data_AF-A0A7V5HIK9-F1
#
_entry.id   AF-A0A7V5HIK9-F1
#
_cell.length_a   1.000
_cell.length_b   1.000
_cell.length_c   1.000
_cell.angle_alpha   90.00
_cell.angle_beta   90.00
_cell.angle_gamma   90.00
#
_symmetry.space_group_name_H-M   'P 1'
#
loop_
_entity.id
_entity.type
_entity.pdbx_description
1 polymer ?
#
loop_
_entity_poly.entity_id
_entity_poly.type
_entity_poly.pdbx_seq_one_letter_code
_entity_poly.pdbx_strand_id
1 'polypeptide(L)'
;MKLKKLITLGLSLLLLLPLLTLAQTSPESFLGHKVGADRKLADYNQITAYFKKLDQESPKIKVVEIGRSTLGKPIIMAIITSEENMAQLDKYKTIARRLRDARGLSEEEARQLAR
;
A
#
# COMPACT_ATOMS: atom_id res chain seq x y z
N MET A 1 -21.94 13.86 -41.82
CA MET A 1 -20.50 13.91 -41.45
C MET A 1 -20.23 14.50 -40.06
N LYS A 2 -20.90 15.56 -39.62
CA LYS A 2 -20.65 16.20 -38.30
C LYS A 2 -21.03 15.29 -37.11
N LEU A 3 -22.18 14.61 -37.17
CA LEU A 3 -22.66 13.75 -36.08
C LEU A 3 -21.77 12.51 -35.85
N LYS A 4 -21.32 11.85 -36.92
CA LYS A 4 -20.37 10.73 -36.83
C LYS A 4 -19.03 11.17 -36.22
N LYS A 5 -18.54 12.37 -36.57
CA LYS A 5 -17.32 12.97 -35.98
C LYS A 5 -17.47 13.26 -34.48
N LEU A 6 -18.64 13.77 -34.05
CA LEU A 6 -18.97 14.01 -32.64
C LEU A 6 -19.03 12.70 -31.83
N ILE A 7 -19.65 11.65 -32.39
CA ILE A 7 -19.71 10.33 -31.76
C ILE A 7 -18.32 9.70 -31.66
N THR A 8 -17.51 9.77 -32.72
CA THR A 8 -16.13 9.26 -32.67
C THR A 8 -15.25 10.04 -31.70
N LEU A 9 -15.46 11.36 -31.54
CA LEU A 9 -14.71 12.21 -30.61
C LEU A 9 -15.09 11.90 -29.15
N GLY A 10 -16.38 11.67 -28.87
CA GLY A 10 -16.85 11.23 -27.57
C GLY A 10 -16.36 9.82 -27.22
N LEU A 11 -16.34 8.91 -28.20
CA LEU A 11 -15.83 7.54 -28.00
C LEU A 11 -14.31 7.52 -27.78
N SER A 12 -13.55 8.37 -28.48
CA SER A 12 -12.11 8.53 -28.24
C SER A 12 -11.80 9.12 -26.87
N LEU A 13 -12.63 10.04 -26.37
CA LEU A 13 -12.48 10.61 -25.03
C LEU A 13 -12.77 9.57 -23.94
N LEU A 14 -13.76 8.71 -24.15
CA LEU A 14 -14.09 7.59 -23.25
C LEU A 14 -12.94 6.56 -23.14
N LEU A 15 -12.24 6.31 -24.25
CA LEU A 15 -11.07 5.43 -24.31
C LEU A 15 -9.82 5.99 -23.61
N LEU A 16 -9.77 7.29 -23.32
CA LEU A 16 -8.67 7.96 -22.61
C LEU A 16 -8.82 7.97 -21.08
N LEU A 17 -10.01 7.66 -20.53
CA LEU A 17 -10.24 7.60 -19.08
C LEU A 17 -9.35 6.62 -18.29
N PRO A 18 -9.00 5.42 -18.78
CA PRO A 18 -8.21 4.47 -17.98
C PRO A 18 -6.73 4.88 -17.83
N LEU A 19 -6.24 5.92 -18.52
CA LEU A 19 -4.90 6.46 -18.30
C LEU A 19 -4.78 7.34 -17.05
N LEU A 20 -5.89 7.68 -16.40
CA LEU A 20 -5.91 8.43 -15.14
C LEU A 20 -5.91 7.50 -13.92
N THR A 21 -5.17 6.40 -13.97
CA THR A 21 -4.84 5.69 -12.72
C THR A 21 -3.90 6.60 -11.94
N LEU A 22 -4.47 7.37 -11.02
CA LEU A 22 -3.70 8.23 -10.12
C LEU A 22 -2.78 7.32 -9.31
N ALA A 23 -1.48 7.41 -9.59
CA ALA A 23 -0.47 6.84 -8.73
C ALA A 23 -0.61 7.42 -7.32
N GLN A 24 -0.20 6.67 -6.30
CA GLN A 24 -0.19 7.18 -4.94
C GLN A 24 0.69 8.43 -4.86
N THR A 25 0.33 9.32 -3.94
CA THR A 25 1.11 10.54 -3.70
C THR A 25 2.55 10.18 -3.39
N SER A 26 3.51 10.74 -4.11
CA SER A 26 4.93 10.44 -3.88
C SER A 26 5.40 11.05 -2.55
N PRO A 27 6.43 10.47 -1.91
CA PRO A 27 6.99 11.04 -0.69
C PRO A 27 7.45 12.49 -0.87
N GLU A 28 8.08 12.80 -2.00
CA GLU A 28 8.60 14.15 -2.28
C GLU A 28 7.47 15.17 -2.47
N SER A 29 6.37 14.76 -3.14
CA SER A 29 5.19 15.61 -3.29
C SER A 29 4.49 15.86 -1.95
N PHE A 30 4.47 14.88 -1.05
CA PHE A 30 3.89 15.03 0.27
C PHE A 30 4.78 15.86 1.22
N LEU A 31 6.09 15.61 1.21
CA LEU A 31 7.05 16.25 2.10
C LEU A 31 7.48 17.65 1.61
N GLY A 32 7.26 17.96 0.34
CA GLY A 32 7.68 19.22 -0.29
C GLY A 32 9.19 19.35 -0.50
N HIS A 33 9.92 18.25 -0.37
CA HIS A 33 11.37 18.18 -0.59
C HIS A 33 11.80 16.76 -0.97
N LYS A 34 12.97 16.65 -1.61
CA LYS A 34 13.57 15.36 -1.96
C LYS A 34 13.90 14.55 -0.70
N VAL A 35 13.54 13.27 -0.69
CA VAL A 35 13.89 12.37 0.42
C VAL A 35 15.41 12.22 0.51
N GLY A 36 15.97 12.40 1.71
CA GLY A 36 17.42 12.38 1.93
C GLY A 36 18.14 13.66 1.50
N ALA A 37 17.41 14.76 1.23
CA ALA A 37 18.02 16.06 1.02
C ALA A 37 18.78 16.53 2.27
N ASP A 38 19.87 17.27 2.06
CA ASP A 38 20.71 17.76 3.14
C ASP A 38 19.91 18.58 4.16
N ARG A 39 20.10 18.29 5.44
CA ARG A 39 19.40 18.93 6.57
C ARG A 39 17.87 18.86 6.49
N LYS A 40 17.31 17.86 5.79
CA LYS A 40 15.86 17.61 5.71
C LYS A 40 15.55 16.19 6.19
N LEU A 41 14.86 16.10 7.33
CA LEU A 41 14.36 14.83 7.87
C LEU A 41 12.86 14.96 8.11
N ALA A 42 12.11 13.93 7.67
CA ALA A 42 10.70 13.81 7.99
C ALA A 42 10.56 13.44 9.47
N ASP A 43 9.79 14.21 10.22
CA ASP A 43 9.49 13.87 11.61
C ASP A 43 8.44 12.74 11.71
N TYR A 44 8.22 12.26 12.94
CA TYR A 44 7.25 11.19 13.21
C TYR A 44 5.83 11.54 12.74
N ASN A 45 5.37 12.79 12.92
CA ASN A 45 4.02 13.18 12.52
C ASN A 45 3.90 13.19 10.99
N GLN A 46 4.94 13.65 10.28
CA GLN A 46 4.98 13.62 8.82
C GLN A 46 4.98 12.18 8.29
N ILE A 47 5.80 11.29 8.87
CA ILE A 47 5.85 9.87 8.48
C ILE A 47 4.49 9.20 8.70
N THR A 48 3.92 9.36 9.90
CA THR A 48 2.62 8.72 10.22
C THR A 48 1.47 9.29 9.40
N ALA A 49 1.46 10.60 9.12
CA ALA A 49 0.47 11.22 8.25
C ALA A 49 0.61 10.73 6.80
N TYR A 50 1.83 10.57 6.30
CA TYR A 50 2.07 10.06 4.96
C TYR A 50 1.56 8.62 4.80
N PHE A 51 1.88 7.72 5.73
CA PHE A 51 1.37 6.34 5.68
C PHE A 51 -0.16 6.26 5.80
N LYS A 52 -0.79 7.11 6.64
CA LYS A 52 -2.25 7.21 6.69
C LYS A 52 -2.86 7.70 5.38
N LYS A 53 -2.19 8.60 4.66
CA LYS A 53 -2.62 9.04 3.33
C LYS A 53 -2.51 7.90 2.32
N LEU A 54 -1.42 7.15 2.33
CA LEU A 54 -1.24 5.98 1.47
C LEU A 54 -2.28 4.88 1.73
N ASP A 55 -2.66 4.66 2.99
CA ASP A 55 -3.73 3.75 3.40
C ASP A 55 -5.09 4.12 2.77
N GLN A 56 -5.35 5.42 2.61
CA GLN A 56 -6.58 5.94 1.98
C GLN A 56 -6.52 5.89 0.45
N GLU A 57 -5.33 5.97 -0.13
CA GLU A 57 -5.13 6.04 -1.58
C GLU A 57 -4.95 4.67 -2.25
N SER A 58 -4.71 3.61 -1.48
CA SER A 58 -4.30 2.32 -2.04
C SER A 58 -4.96 1.12 -1.34
N PRO A 59 -5.71 0.27 -2.07
CA PRO A 59 -6.25 -0.97 -1.50
C PRO A 59 -5.14 -2.01 -1.17
N LYS A 60 -3.89 -1.72 -1.58
CA LYS A 60 -2.70 -2.56 -1.37
C LYS A 60 -1.98 -2.26 -0.05
N ILE A 61 -2.40 -1.21 0.66
CA ILE A 61 -1.76 -0.75 1.90
C ILE A 61 -2.82 -0.77 3.01
N LYS A 62 -2.45 -1.32 4.17
CA LYS A 62 -3.25 -1.25 5.38
C LYS A 62 -2.40 -0.76 6.55
N VAL A 63 -2.78 0.35 7.17
CA VAL A 63 -2.07 0.87 8.35
C VAL A 63 -2.82 0.51 9.63
N VAL A 64 -2.13 -0.11 10.58
CA VAL A 64 -2.68 -0.50 11.88
C VAL A 64 -1.83 0.04 13.03
N GLU A 65 -2.47 0.40 14.14
CA GLU A 65 -1.77 0.69 15.40
C GLU A 65 -1.45 -0.63 16.11
N ILE A 66 -0.18 -0.86 16.43
CA ILE A 66 0.30 -2.07 17.11
C ILE A 66 0.61 -1.84 18.60
N GLY A 67 0.45 -0.60 19.07
CA GLY A 67 0.69 -0.21 20.44
C GLY A 67 1.04 1.26 20.56
N ARG A 68 1.50 1.67 21.75
CA ARG A 68 1.95 3.05 22.02
C ARG A 68 3.37 3.06 22.55
N SER A 69 4.12 4.10 22.19
CA SER A 69 5.47 4.33 22.69
C SER A 69 5.44 4.80 24.16
N THR A 70 6.63 4.89 24.76
CA THR A 70 6.80 5.42 26.13
C THR A 70 6.30 6.85 26.30
N LEU A 71 6.27 7.63 25.21
CA LEU A 71 5.72 8.99 25.17
C LEU A 71 4.24 9.02 24.74
N GLY A 72 3.56 7.88 24.73
CA GLY A 72 2.15 7.76 24.35
C GLY A 72 1.85 7.92 22.86
N LYS A 73 2.88 7.97 21.99
CA LYS A 73 2.69 8.09 20.54
C LYS A 73 2.32 6.73 19.92
N PRO A 74 1.32 6.65 19.02
CA PRO A 74 0.98 5.41 18.32
C PRO A 74 2.18 4.78 17.58
N ILE A 75 2.41 3.49 17.75
CA ILE A 75 3.35 2.76 16.90
C ILE A 75 2.51 2.16 15.78
N ILE A 76 2.77 2.59 14.54
CA ILE A 76 2.04 2.11 13.37
C ILE A 76 2.81 1.01 12.66
N MET A 77 2.08 0.09 12.03
CA MET A 77 2.60 -0.90 11.09
C MET A 77 1.85 -0.75 9.77
N ALA A 78 2.60 -0.54 8.69
CA ALA A 78 2.07 -0.56 7.33
C ALA A 78 2.22 -1.97 6.76
N ILE A 79 1.10 -2.59 6.41
CA ILE A 79 1.03 -3.87 5.73
C ILE A 79 0.89 -3.57 4.25
N ILE A 80 1.81 -4.08 3.41
CA ILE A 80 1.85 -3.80 1.98
C ILE A 80 1.88 -5.13 1.23
N THR A 81 0.89 -5.36 0.37
CA THR A 81 0.79 -6.58 -0.45
C THR A 81 -0.13 -6.36 -1.66
N SER A 82 -0.36 -7.37 -2.50
CA SER A 82 -1.35 -7.26 -3.58
C SER A 82 -2.76 -7.07 -3.01
N GLU A 83 -3.67 -6.49 -3.80
CA GLU A 83 -5.07 -6.31 -3.37
C GLU A 83 -5.75 -7.66 -3.08
N GLU A 84 -5.48 -8.67 -3.91
CA GLU A 84 -5.91 -10.05 -3.69
C GLU A 84 -5.41 -10.61 -2.35
N ASN A 85 -4.12 -10.42 -2.04
CA ASN A 85 -3.56 -10.88 -0.77
C ASN A 85 -4.12 -10.10 0.42
N MET A 86 -4.42 -8.81 0.23
CA MET A 86 -5.02 -7.97 1.27
C MET A 86 -6.42 -8.49 1.66
N ALA A 87 -7.20 -8.97 0.69
CA ALA A 87 -8.49 -9.62 0.94
C ALA A 87 -8.34 -10.94 1.72
N GLN A 88 -7.18 -11.59 1.66
CA GLN A 88 -6.86 -12.84 2.36
C GLN A 88 -5.84 -12.64 3.51
N LEU A 89 -5.74 -11.43 4.07
CA LEU A 89 -4.66 -11.07 4.98
C LEU A 89 -4.53 -12.01 6.20
N ASP A 90 -5.62 -12.50 6.77
CA ASP A 90 -5.57 -13.42 7.91
C ASP A 90 -5.04 -14.80 7.57
N LYS A 91 -5.28 -15.28 6.34
CA LYS A 91 -4.67 -16.52 5.82
C LYS A 91 -3.16 -16.35 5.78
N TYR A 92 -2.65 -15.29 5.14
CA TYR A 92 -1.21 -15.04 5.03
C TYR A 92 -0.55 -14.80 6.39
N LYS A 93 -1.21 -14.10 7.31
CA LYS A 93 -0.75 -13.95 8.71
C LYS A 93 -0.61 -15.32 9.40
N THR A 94 -1.55 -16.23 9.18
CA THR A 94 -1.51 -17.58 9.77
C THR A 94 -0.37 -18.40 9.18
N ILE A 95 -0.19 -18.34 7.86
CA ILE A 95 0.94 -18.98 7.15
C ILE A 95 2.27 -18.48 7.70
N ALA A 96 2.47 -17.16 7.78
CA ALA A 96 3.68 -16.57 8.33
C ALA A 96 3.93 -17.00 9.79
N ARG A 97 2.87 -17.11 10.60
CA ARG A 97 2.96 -17.57 11.99
C ARG A 97 3.36 -19.04 12.09
N ARG A 98 2.85 -19.88 11.19
CA ARG A 98 3.18 -21.31 11.09
C ARG A 98 4.62 -21.52 10.61
N LEU A 99 5.05 -20.81 9.58
CA LEU A 99 6.43 -20.88 9.08
C LEU A 99 7.45 -20.39 10.13
N ARG A 100 7.07 -19.43 10.97
CA ARG A 100 7.91 -18.96 12.08
C ARG A 100 8.09 -20.01 13.19
N ASP A 101 7.10 -20.86 13.43
CA ASP A 101 7.16 -21.90 14.46
C ASP A 101 7.39 -23.28 13.83
N ALA A 102 8.65 -23.71 13.79
CA ALA A 102 9.06 -24.96 13.18
C ALA A 102 8.54 -26.22 13.91
N ARG A 103 7.98 -26.09 15.12
CA ARG A 103 7.54 -27.26 15.90
C ARG A 103 6.37 -27.95 15.22
N GLY A 104 6.54 -29.24 14.92
CA GLY A 104 5.53 -30.07 14.28
C GLY A 104 5.23 -29.66 12.84
N LEU A 105 6.11 -28.91 12.16
CA LEU A 105 6.00 -28.57 10.75
C LEU A 105 6.99 -29.43 9.96
N SER A 106 6.50 -30.21 9.00
CA SER A 106 7.37 -30.96 8.10
C SER A 106 8.00 -30.05 7.04
N GLU A 107 9.10 -30.48 6.45
CA GLU A 107 9.77 -29.74 5.37
C GLU A 107 8.87 -29.57 4.14
N GLU A 108 8.10 -30.60 3.79
CA GLU A 108 7.18 -30.56 2.66
C GLU A 108 6.04 -29.55 2.89
N GLU A 109 5.42 -29.56 4.07
CA GLU A 109 4.42 -28.55 4.45
C GLU A 109 5.02 -27.14 4.44
N ALA A 110 6.25 -26.96 4.93
CA ALA A 110 6.93 -25.67 4.89
C ALA A 110 7.14 -25.17 3.46
N ARG A 111 7.55 -26.05 2.54
CA ARG A 111 7.72 -25.71 1.12
C ARG A 111 6.39 -25.36 0.45
N GLN A 112 5.30 -26.02 0.81
CA GLN A 112 3.97 -25.70 0.28
C GLN A 112 3.47 -24.34 0.80
N LEU A 113 3.70 -24.04 2.08
CA LEU A 113 3.32 -22.77 2.70
C LEU A 113 4.16 -21.57 2.22
N ALA A 114 5.37 -21.79 1.73
CA ALA A 114 6.29 -20.74 1.27
C ALA A 114 6.10 -20.33 -0.21
N ARG A 115 5.16 -20.95 -0.93
CA ARG A 115 4.80 -20.61 -2.31
C ARG A 115 3.79 -19.46 -2.35
#